data_AF-A0A5P8VQT8-F1
#
_entry.id   AF-A0A5P8VQT8-F1
#
_cell.length_a   1.000
_cell.length_b   1.000
_cell.length_c   1.000
_cell.angle_alpha   90.00
_cell.angle_beta   90.00
_cell.angle_gamma   90.00
#
_symmetry.space_group_name_H-M   'P 1'
#
loop_
_entity.id
_entity.type
_entity.pdbx_description
1 polymer ?
#
loop_
_entity_poly.entity_id
_entity_poly.type
_entity_poly.pdbx_seq_one_letter_code
_entity_poly.pdbx_strand_id
1 'polypeptide(L)'
;MSESFGSPGQIQPLSVGNVVSAAVRLYRSHLKDYFLLALKAYLWVLVPVYGWAKFYALSALISRLAFGELVNQPESISSGQRYVNSRLWQFLVTMLLMFLIGMGIGLGVVVLFVLFGLLSAFVGLGQQGNPATYILIVLLTIVVSIAAIVVVLWLLTRFYLVDVPLAIEDNVDGTSTISRSWELTQGHVWRILFISFVAFLITIPAQIVLQILSAVIQGIFLPLINNNSAIFAPILAVFILALSFSTGAIILPFWQAIKAVIYYDMRSRREGLGLQLRDREI
;
A
#
# COMPACT_ATOMS: atom_id res chain seq x y z
N MET A 1 -9.89 -31.76 -22.64
CA MET A 1 -11.22 -31.16 -22.42
C MET A 1 -11.03 -29.66 -22.32
N SER A 2 -11.41 -28.97 -23.38
CA SER A 2 -11.26 -27.53 -23.56
C SER A 2 -12.43 -26.81 -22.93
N GLU A 3 -12.21 -26.17 -21.78
CA GLU A 3 -13.20 -25.25 -21.21
C GLU A 3 -13.10 -23.90 -21.95
N SER A 4 -13.88 -23.81 -23.02
CA SER A 4 -14.31 -22.56 -23.63
C SER A 4 -15.61 -22.15 -22.93
N PHE A 5 -15.54 -21.29 -21.91
CA PHE A 5 -16.70 -20.60 -21.38
C PHE A 5 -16.37 -19.18 -20.93
N GLY A 6 -17.03 -18.22 -21.59
CA GLY A 6 -17.25 -16.87 -21.08
C GLY A 6 -16.43 -15.78 -21.76
N SER A 7 -16.94 -15.23 -22.86
CA SER A 7 -16.70 -13.81 -23.14
C SER A 7 -17.11 -13.02 -21.90
N PRO A 8 -16.24 -12.18 -21.31
CA PRO A 8 -16.59 -11.47 -20.09
C PRO A 8 -17.70 -10.47 -20.40
N GLY A 9 -18.92 -10.75 -19.94
CA GLY A 9 -19.93 -9.73 -19.73
C GLY A 9 -19.43 -8.77 -18.64
N GLN A 10 -18.68 -7.74 -19.06
CA GLN A 10 -17.92 -6.78 -18.25
C GLN A 10 -18.78 -5.78 -17.44
N ILE A 11 -19.87 -6.22 -16.78
CA ILE A 11 -20.68 -5.32 -15.93
C ILE A 11 -20.86 -5.89 -14.52
N GLN A 12 -20.40 -7.11 -14.25
CA GLN A 12 -20.61 -7.66 -12.92
C GLN A 12 -19.62 -7.03 -11.92
N PRO A 13 -20.12 -6.43 -10.82
CA PRO A 13 -19.28 -5.84 -9.79
C PRO A 13 -18.26 -6.87 -9.29
N LEU A 14 -16.95 -6.58 -9.40
CA LEU A 14 -15.94 -7.56 -8.98
C LEU A 14 -16.15 -7.92 -7.51
N SER A 15 -16.36 -9.20 -7.21
CA SER A 15 -16.35 -9.66 -5.82
C SER A 15 -14.95 -9.44 -5.23
N VAL A 16 -14.84 -9.39 -3.91
CA VAL A 16 -13.54 -9.19 -3.23
C VAL A 16 -12.56 -10.32 -3.61
N GLY A 17 -13.04 -11.56 -3.70
CA GLY A 17 -12.24 -12.68 -4.17
C GLY A 17 -11.75 -12.49 -5.61
N ASN A 18 -12.63 -12.03 -6.51
CA ASN A 18 -12.26 -11.79 -7.91
C ASN A 18 -11.18 -10.72 -8.04
N VAL A 19 -11.20 -9.67 -7.21
CA VAL A 19 -10.16 -8.62 -7.22
C VAL A 19 -8.79 -9.22 -6.91
N VAL A 20 -8.70 -10.00 -5.83
CA VAL A 20 -7.44 -10.59 -5.38
C VAL A 20 -6.95 -11.64 -6.38
N SER A 21 -7.84 -12.50 -6.88
CA SER A 21 -7.50 -13.50 -7.91
C SER A 21 -7.02 -12.85 -9.21
N ALA A 22 -7.65 -11.75 -9.64
CA ALA A 22 -7.22 -10.99 -10.81
C ALA A 22 -5.82 -10.40 -10.60
N ALA A 23 -5.55 -9.82 -9.42
CA ALA A 23 -4.23 -9.28 -9.09
C ALA A 23 -3.15 -10.37 -9.06
N VAL A 24 -3.43 -11.54 -8.47
CA VAL A 24 -2.50 -12.69 -8.50
C VAL A 24 -2.24 -13.15 -9.93
N ARG A 25 -3.29 -13.26 -10.76
CA ARG A 25 -3.16 -13.67 -12.17
C ARG A 25 -2.28 -12.70 -12.94
N LEU A 26 -2.50 -11.41 -12.77
CA LEU A 26 -1.77 -10.34 -13.44
C LEU A 26 -0.31 -10.25 -12.99
N TYR A 27 -0.05 -10.42 -11.70
CA TYR A 27 1.32 -10.52 -11.22
C TYR A 27 2.01 -11.77 -11.77
N ARG A 28 1.33 -12.92 -11.79
CA ARG A 28 1.89 -14.17 -12.28
C ARG A 28 2.21 -14.15 -13.77
N SER A 29 1.40 -13.47 -14.60
CA SER A 29 1.65 -13.38 -16.05
C SER A 29 2.89 -12.54 -16.39
N HIS A 30 3.24 -11.56 -15.54
CA HIS A 30 4.41 -10.69 -15.75
C HIS A 30 5.42 -10.78 -14.60
N LEU A 31 5.55 -11.96 -13.99
CA LEU A 31 6.31 -12.16 -12.75
C LEU A 31 7.74 -11.59 -12.85
N LYS A 32 8.46 -11.96 -13.91
CA LYS A 32 9.85 -11.54 -14.12
C LYS A 32 9.97 -10.02 -14.27
N ASP A 33 9.13 -9.43 -15.11
CA ASP A 33 9.20 -8.00 -15.42
C ASP A 33 8.84 -7.15 -14.22
N TYR A 34 7.76 -7.50 -13.51
CA TYR A 34 7.35 -6.77 -12.31
C TYR A 34 8.33 -6.97 -11.16
N PHE A 35 8.89 -8.18 -11.00
CA PHE A 35 9.94 -8.43 -10.01
C PHE A 35 11.19 -7.59 -10.29
N LEU A 36 11.67 -7.54 -11.54
CA LEU A 36 12.84 -6.74 -11.90
C LEU A 36 12.59 -5.23 -11.76
N LEU A 37 11.39 -4.75 -12.11
CA LEU A 37 10.99 -3.36 -11.87
C LEU A 37 10.97 -3.04 -10.37
N ALA A 38 10.39 -3.91 -9.55
CA ALA A 38 10.33 -3.75 -8.11
C ALA A 38 11.74 -3.79 -7.48
N LEU A 39 12.59 -4.73 -7.88
CA LEU A 39 13.97 -4.81 -7.41
C LEU A 39 14.75 -3.54 -7.77
N LYS A 40 14.61 -3.06 -9.01
CA LYS A 40 15.18 -1.77 -9.44
C LYS A 40 14.64 -0.62 -8.60
N ALA A 41 13.35 -0.61 -8.27
CA ALA A 41 12.77 0.40 -7.39
C ALA A 41 13.45 0.36 -6.01
N TYR A 42 13.55 -0.81 -5.37
CA TYR A 42 14.17 -0.95 -4.04
C TYR A 42 15.63 -0.48 -4.01
N LEU A 43 16.41 -0.72 -5.07
CA LEU A 43 17.78 -0.20 -5.16
C LEU A 43 17.83 1.34 -5.10
N TRP A 44 16.83 2.03 -5.65
CA TRP A 44 16.76 3.49 -5.57
C TRP A 44 16.46 4.02 -4.16
N VAL A 45 15.95 3.20 -3.23
CA VAL A 45 15.72 3.62 -1.84
C VAL A 45 17.01 4.11 -1.16
N LEU A 46 18.15 3.59 -1.59
CA LEU A 46 19.48 3.96 -1.07
C LEU A 46 19.91 5.38 -1.44
N VAL A 47 19.29 5.99 -2.46
CA VAL A 47 19.59 7.36 -2.91
C VAL A 47 18.51 8.30 -2.35
N PRO A 48 18.84 9.18 -1.38
CA PRO A 48 17.85 10.07 -0.78
C PRO A 48 17.19 11.00 -1.81
N VAL A 49 15.95 11.39 -1.52
CA VAL A 49 15.15 12.35 -2.30
C VAL A 49 14.86 11.88 -3.72
N TYR A 50 15.83 11.92 -4.62
CA TYR A 50 15.68 11.50 -6.02
C TYR A 50 15.34 10.01 -6.12
N GLY A 51 16.07 9.16 -5.39
CA GLY A 51 15.83 7.73 -5.42
C GLY A 51 14.53 7.33 -4.74
N TRP A 52 14.10 8.06 -3.71
CA TRP A 52 12.77 7.87 -3.11
C TRP A 52 11.66 8.21 -4.09
N ALA A 53 11.76 9.34 -4.80
CA ALA A 53 10.84 9.68 -5.89
C ALA A 53 10.83 8.59 -6.98
N LYS A 54 12.02 8.07 -7.32
CA LYS A 54 12.18 7.01 -8.31
C LYS A 54 11.56 5.67 -7.85
N PHE A 55 11.69 5.32 -6.58
CA PHE A 55 11.05 4.15 -5.98
C PHE A 55 9.53 4.25 -6.13
N TYR A 56 8.94 5.39 -5.72
CA TYR A 56 7.51 5.61 -5.84
C TYR A 56 7.03 5.56 -7.29
N ALA A 57 7.71 6.26 -8.20
CA ALA A 57 7.36 6.27 -9.63
C ALA A 57 7.44 4.87 -10.27
N LEU A 58 8.47 4.08 -9.95
CA LEU A 58 8.61 2.71 -10.46
C LEU A 58 7.60 1.75 -9.85
N SER A 59 7.21 1.94 -8.58
CA SER A 59 6.13 1.16 -7.98
C SER A 59 4.77 1.47 -8.63
N ALA A 60 4.49 2.75 -8.88
CA ALA A 60 3.26 3.19 -9.52
C ALA A 60 3.21 2.78 -11.01
N LEU A 61 4.36 2.70 -11.68
CA LEU A 61 4.46 2.12 -13.02
C LEU A 61 3.92 0.70 -13.08
N ILE A 62 4.15 -0.14 -12.07
CA ILE A 62 3.60 -1.51 -12.06
C ILE A 62 2.07 -1.44 -12.06
N SER A 63 1.47 -0.52 -11.29
CA SER A 63 0.02 -0.33 -11.30
C SER A 63 -0.50 0.19 -12.65
N ARG A 64 0.26 1.07 -13.33
CA ARG A 64 -0.07 1.57 -14.68
C ARG A 64 -0.06 0.45 -15.71
N LEU A 65 0.99 -0.38 -15.74
CA LEU A 65 1.09 -1.53 -16.64
C LEU A 65 -0.01 -2.54 -16.36
N ALA A 66 -0.24 -2.85 -15.08
CA ALA A 66 -1.33 -3.71 -14.64
C ALA A 66 -2.70 -3.19 -15.07
N PHE A 67 -2.94 -1.89 -14.95
CA PHE A 67 -4.17 -1.26 -15.41
C PHE A 67 -4.32 -1.34 -16.94
N GLY A 68 -3.24 -1.12 -17.70
CA GLY A 68 -3.22 -1.27 -19.16
C GLY A 68 -3.70 -2.65 -19.62
N GLU A 69 -3.25 -3.72 -18.96
CA GLU A 69 -3.72 -5.09 -19.22
C GLU A 69 -5.22 -5.26 -18.92
N LEU A 70 -5.73 -4.65 -17.84
CA LEU A 70 -7.16 -4.74 -17.47
C LEU A 70 -8.08 -4.02 -18.46
N VAL A 71 -7.58 -2.99 -19.16
CA VAL A 71 -8.35 -2.22 -20.15
C VAL A 71 -8.06 -2.64 -21.59
N ASN A 72 -7.39 -3.79 -21.80
CA ASN A 72 -6.96 -4.30 -23.10
C ASN A 72 -6.09 -3.31 -23.92
N GLN A 73 -5.35 -2.42 -23.25
CA GLN A 73 -4.41 -1.48 -23.87
C GLN A 73 -3.03 -1.64 -23.20
N PRO A 74 -2.34 -2.77 -23.42
CA PRO A 74 -1.05 -3.03 -22.81
C PRO A 74 -0.03 -2.01 -23.28
N GLU A 75 0.71 -1.43 -22.33
CA GLU A 75 1.78 -0.47 -22.61
C GLU A 75 3.15 -1.13 -22.45
N SER A 76 4.11 -0.76 -23.31
CA SER A 76 5.49 -1.20 -23.13
C SER A 76 6.11 -0.60 -21.86
N ILE A 77 6.95 -1.38 -21.19
CA ILE A 77 7.65 -0.94 -19.97
C ILE A 77 8.46 0.34 -20.21
N SER A 78 9.08 0.48 -21.38
CA SER A 78 9.90 1.65 -21.73
C SER A 78 9.06 2.92 -21.91
N SER A 79 7.87 2.81 -22.52
CA SER A 79 6.92 3.92 -22.63
C SER A 79 6.42 4.35 -21.25
N GLY A 80 5.95 3.38 -20.46
CA GLY A 80 5.47 3.67 -19.10
C GLY A 80 6.57 4.24 -18.20
N GLN A 81 7.81 3.74 -18.31
CA GLN A 81 8.96 4.32 -17.61
C GLN A 81 9.21 5.77 -18.01
N ARG A 82 9.15 6.08 -19.32
CA ARG A 82 9.33 7.46 -19.80
C ARG A 82 8.26 8.38 -19.20
N TYR A 83 7.02 7.90 -19.15
CA TYR A 83 5.90 8.63 -18.56
C TYR A 83 6.10 8.93 -17.06
N VAL A 84 6.33 7.91 -16.23
CA VAL A 84 6.49 8.15 -14.79
C VAL A 84 7.77 8.93 -14.49
N ASN A 85 8.79 8.82 -15.35
CA ASN A 85 10.05 9.53 -15.19
C ASN A 85 9.95 11.03 -15.52
N SER A 86 9.07 11.44 -16.43
CA SER A 86 8.84 12.86 -16.69
C SER A 86 8.12 13.54 -15.51
N ARG A 87 7.41 12.76 -14.68
CA ARG A 87 6.61 13.23 -13.53
C ARG A 87 7.25 12.93 -12.16
N LEU A 88 8.56 12.62 -12.09
CA LEU A 88 9.22 12.24 -10.83
C LEU A 88 9.00 13.24 -9.69
N TRP A 89 9.06 14.54 -10.00
CA TRP A 89 8.87 15.58 -9.01
C TRP A 89 7.43 15.66 -8.52
N GLN A 90 6.45 15.29 -9.34
CA GLN A 90 5.05 15.17 -8.91
C GLN A 90 4.89 14.01 -7.93
N PHE A 91 5.56 12.87 -8.16
CA PHE A 91 5.60 11.77 -7.19
C PHE A 91 6.27 12.19 -5.87
N LEU A 92 7.36 12.96 -5.93
CA LEU A 92 8.02 13.49 -4.73
C LEU A 92 7.10 14.45 -3.95
N VAL A 93 6.44 15.39 -4.63
CA VAL A 93 5.48 16.32 -4.01
C VAL A 93 4.34 15.53 -3.38
N THR A 94 3.78 14.55 -4.08
CA THR A 94 2.71 13.69 -3.56
C THR A 94 3.18 12.93 -2.32
N MET A 95 4.38 12.35 -2.36
CA MET A 95 4.98 11.66 -1.22
C MET A 95 5.13 12.60 0.00
N LEU A 96 5.63 13.81 -0.21
CA LEU A 96 5.80 14.80 0.85
C LEU A 96 4.46 15.25 1.43
N LEU A 97 3.46 15.51 0.58
CA LEU A 97 2.12 15.88 1.02
C LEU A 97 1.47 14.74 1.82
N MET A 98 1.59 13.51 1.35
CA MET A 98 1.08 12.32 2.05
C MET A 98 1.80 12.12 3.39
N PHE A 99 3.10 12.40 3.47
CA PHE A 99 3.85 12.39 4.71
C PHE A 99 3.34 13.45 5.70
N LEU A 100 3.12 14.69 5.24
CA LEU A 100 2.59 15.77 6.08
C LEU A 100 1.16 15.49 6.56
N ILE A 101 0.29 14.97 5.69
CA ILE A 101 -1.06 14.54 6.06
C ILE A 101 -1.01 13.41 7.10
N GLY A 102 -0.15 12.41 6.89
CA GLY A 102 0.06 11.32 7.83
C GLY A 102 0.55 11.80 9.19
N MET A 103 1.52 12.73 9.22
CA MET A 103 1.96 13.39 10.44
C MET A 103 0.82 14.16 11.13
N GLY A 104 0.03 14.92 10.39
CA GLY A 104 -1.12 15.65 10.92
C GLY A 104 -2.16 14.73 11.57
N ILE A 105 -2.49 13.61 10.92
CA ILE A 105 -3.38 12.59 11.48
C ILE A 105 -2.76 11.98 12.75
N GLY A 106 -1.49 11.61 12.71
CA GLY A 106 -0.78 11.03 13.86
C GLY A 106 -0.74 11.98 15.05
N LEU A 107 -0.42 13.25 14.83
CA LEU A 107 -0.46 14.30 15.86
C LEU A 107 -1.88 14.49 16.40
N GLY A 108 -2.90 14.50 15.55
CA GLY A 108 -4.30 14.59 15.97
C GLY A 108 -4.69 13.45 16.91
N VAL A 109 -4.27 12.22 16.59
CA VAL A 109 -4.48 11.04 17.46
C VAL A 109 -3.72 11.19 18.78
N VAL A 110 -2.46 11.61 18.77
CA VAL A 110 -1.67 11.84 19.99
C VAL A 110 -2.35 12.89 20.88
N VAL A 111 -2.76 14.02 20.31
CA VAL A 111 -3.45 15.09 21.03
C VAL A 111 -4.76 14.57 21.63
N LEU A 112 -5.55 13.80 20.88
CA LEU A 112 -6.78 13.18 21.38
C LEU A 112 -6.51 12.33 22.64
N PHE A 113 -5.49 11.46 22.60
CA PHE A 113 -5.14 10.60 23.74
C PHE A 113 -4.55 11.38 24.92
N VAL A 114 -3.76 12.42 24.67
CA VAL A 114 -3.24 13.29 25.74
C VAL A 114 -4.37 14.02 26.44
N LEU A 115 -5.30 14.62 25.70
CA LEU A 115 -6.47 15.30 26.27
C LEU A 115 -7.34 14.34 27.08
N PHE A 116 -7.60 13.15 26.52
CA PHE A 116 -8.34 12.12 27.24
C PHE A 116 -7.60 11.63 28.51
N GLY A 117 -6.28 11.47 28.44
CA GLY A 117 -5.43 11.14 29.59
C GLY A 117 -5.49 12.19 30.70
N LEU A 118 -5.42 13.47 30.35
CA LEU A 118 -5.56 14.57 31.31
C LEU A 118 -6.95 14.60 31.96
N LEU A 119 -8.01 14.43 31.17
CA LEU A 119 -9.39 14.36 31.66
C LEU A 119 -9.57 13.19 32.63
N SER A 120 -9.07 12.00 32.27
CA SER A 120 -9.17 10.82 33.13
C SER A 120 -8.37 10.97 34.42
N ALA A 121 -7.17 11.59 34.38
CA ALA A 121 -6.38 11.90 35.56
C ALA A 121 -7.12 12.90 36.48
N PHE A 122 -7.71 13.96 35.93
CA PHE A 122 -8.48 14.94 36.70
C PHE A 122 -9.69 14.31 37.40
N VAL A 123 -10.45 13.46 36.70
CA VAL A 123 -11.57 12.70 37.28
C VAL A 123 -11.07 11.73 38.37
N GLY A 124 -9.93 11.07 38.15
CA GLY A 124 -9.32 10.16 39.12
C GLY A 124 -8.88 10.86 40.42
N LEU A 125 -8.43 12.12 40.34
CA LEU A 125 -8.07 12.92 41.53
C LEU A 125 -9.29 13.25 42.41
N GLY A 126 -10.45 13.49 41.81
CA GLY A 126 -11.68 13.82 42.56
C GLY A 126 -12.42 12.62 43.15
N GLN A 127 -12.03 11.40 42.80
CA GLN A 127 -12.73 10.15 43.16
C GLN A 127 -11.78 9.06 43.67
N GLN A 128 -10.70 9.47 44.36
CA GLN A 128 -9.67 8.55 44.86
C GLN A 128 -10.28 7.42 45.71
N GLY A 129 -9.93 6.18 45.38
CA GLY A 129 -10.37 4.99 46.13
C GLY A 129 -11.67 4.36 45.65
N ASN A 130 -12.38 4.92 44.66
CA ASN A 130 -13.57 4.29 44.08
C ASN A 130 -13.19 3.36 42.88
N PRO A 131 -13.25 2.02 43.04
CA PRO A 131 -12.90 1.09 41.96
C PRO A 131 -13.80 1.22 40.73
N ALA A 132 -15.05 1.68 40.89
CA ALA A 132 -15.97 1.87 39.77
C ALA A 132 -15.47 2.96 38.80
N THR A 133 -14.83 4.01 39.31
CA THR A 133 -14.27 5.10 38.49
C THR A 133 -13.14 4.59 37.59
N TYR A 134 -12.24 3.77 38.13
CA TYR A 134 -11.14 3.20 37.35
C TYR A 134 -11.64 2.25 36.25
N ILE A 135 -12.62 1.40 36.56
CA ILE A 135 -13.26 0.52 35.57
C ILE A 135 -13.89 1.34 34.44
N LEU A 136 -14.62 2.41 34.79
CA LEU A 136 -15.24 3.29 33.82
C LEU A 136 -14.21 3.97 32.90
N ILE A 137 -13.10 4.48 33.46
CA ILE A 137 -12.01 5.10 32.69
C ILE A 137 -11.40 4.10 31.71
N VAL A 138 -11.14 2.86 32.15
CA VAL A 138 -10.62 1.80 31.28
C VAL A 138 -11.57 1.50 30.14
N LEU A 139 -12.87 1.32 30.42
CA LEU A 139 -13.89 1.08 29.39
C LEU A 139 -13.96 2.24 28.38
N LEU A 140 -13.97 3.48 28.86
CA LEU A 140 -13.97 4.66 27.99
C LEU A 140 -12.69 4.73 27.13
N THR A 141 -11.54 4.40 27.70
CA THR A 141 -10.27 4.35 26.96
C THR A 141 -10.35 3.35 25.79
N ILE A 142 -10.92 2.18 26.04
CA ILE A 142 -11.12 1.16 25.00
C ILE A 142 -12.04 1.69 23.90
N VAL A 143 -13.18 2.30 24.27
CA VAL A 143 -14.14 2.86 23.30
C VAL A 143 -13.50 3.96 22.45
N VAL A 144 -12.80 4.92 23.07
CA VAL A 144 -12.09 6.00 22.36
C VAL A 144 -11.01 5.43 21.44
N SER A 145 -10.30 4.39 21.87
CA SER A 145 -9.28 3.73 21.06
C SER A 145 -9.88 3.04 19.83
N ILE A 146 -10.99 2.32 20.00
CA ILE A 146 -11.70 1.68 18.88
C ILE A 146 -12.20 2.76 17.91
N ALA A 147 -12.81 3.83 18.39
CA ALA A 147 -13.29 4.94 17.55
C ALA A 147 -12.14 5.58 16.76
N ALA A 148 -11.00 5.85 17.42
CA ALA A 148 -9.81 6.39 16.77
C ALA A 148 -9.27 5.45 15.68
N ILE A 149 -9.20 4.14 15.96
CA ILE A 149 -8.79 3.12 14.99
C ILE A 149 -9.73 3.11 13.78
N VAL A 150 -11.04 3.12 13.99
CA VAL A 150 -12.03 3.14 12.90
C VAL A 150 -11.87 4.38 12.03
N VAL A 151 -11.67 5.55 12.62
CA VAL A 151 -11.42 6.80 11.88
C VAL A 151 -10.13 6.73 11.08
N VAL A 152 -9.04 6.22 11.67
CA VAL A 152 -7.76 6.05 10.97
C VAL A 152 -7.88 5.06 9.81
N LEU A 153 -8.51 3.90 10.03
CA LEU A 153 -8.76 2.92 8.97
C LEU A 153 -9.62 3.51 7.84
N TRP A 154 -10.65 4.28 8.19
CA TRP A 154 -11.46 4.99 7.21
C TRP A 154 -10.62 5.99 6.40
N LEU A 155 -9.77 6.81 7.04
CA LEU A 155 -8.87 7.74 6.36
C LEU A 155 -7.85 7.02 5.46
N LEU A 156 -7.28 5.91 5.91
CA LEU A 156 -6.32 5.13 5.12
C LEU A 156 -6.92 4.69 3.78
N THR A 157 -8.19 4.29 3.75
CA THR A 157 -8.84 3.95 2.47
C THR A 157 -8.91 5.11 1.51
N ARG A 158 -9.06 6.34 2.01
CA ARG A 158 -9.16 7.55 1.18
C ARG A 158 -7.90 7.83 0.40
N PHE A 159 -6.77 7.51 1.02
CA PHE A 159 -5.45 7.74 0.47
C PHE A 159 -4.82 6.49 -0.16
N TYR A 160 -5.57 5.38 -0.24
CA TYR A 160 -5.04 4.09 -0.67
C TYR A 160 -4.58 4.08 -2.13
N LEU A 161 -5.24 4.83 -3.01
CA LEU A 161 -5.01 4.83 -4.45
C LEU A 161 -4.19 6.03 -4.93
N VAL A 162 -3.65 6.88 -4.06
CA VAL A 162 -3.05 8.19 -4.42
C VAL A 162 -1.96 8.12 -5.49
N ASP A 163 -1.20 7.03 -5.56
CA ASP A 163 -0.13 6.82 -6.54
C ASP A 163 -0.67 6.42 -7.94
N VAL A 164 -1.87 5.85 -8.01
CA VAL A 164 -2.42 5.25 -9.24
C VAL A 164 -2.94 6.29 -10.24
N PRO A 165 -3.79 7.28 -9.87
CA PRO A 165 -4.22 8.33 -10.80
C PRO A 165 -3.03 9.11 -11.35
N LEU A 166 -2.06 9.47 -10.50
CA LEU A 166 -0.86 10.19 -10.94
C LEU A 166 -0.04 9.40 -11.97
N ALA A 167 -0.03 8.08 -11.87
CA ALA A 167 0.67 7.23 -12.83
C ALA A 167 -0.13 6.95 -14.10
N ILE A 168 -1.46 7.14 -14.12
CA ILE A 168 -2.33 6.72 -15.22
C ILE A 168 -2.96 7.90 -15.96
N GLU A 169 -3.39 8.93 -15.25
CA GLU A 169 -4.16 10.05 -15.78
C GLU A 169 -3.26 11.23 -16.15
N ASP A 170 -3.41 11.74 -17.37
CA ASP A 170 -2.55 12.80 -17.91
C ASP A 170 -2.79 14.17 -17.29
N ASN A 171 -4.01 14.43 -16.84
CA ASN A 171 -4.48 15.70 -16.31
C ASN A 171 -4.40 15.78 -14.77
N VAL A 172 -3.68 14.85 -14.13
CA VAL A 172 -3.56 14.80 -12.67
C VAL A 172 -2.14 15.18 -12.26
N ASP A 173 -2.06 16.14 -11.35
CA ASP A 173 -0.85 16.58 -10.66
C ASP A 173 -0.78 16.05 -9.23
N GLY A 174 0.39 16.20 -8.58
CA GLY A 174 0.68 15.60 -7.28
C GLY A 174 -0.20 16.05 -6.10
N THR A 175 -0.87 17.20 -6.19
CA THR A 175 -1.90 17.62 -5.22
C THR A 175 -3.26 17.06 -5.59
N SER A 176 -3.66 17.20 -6.85
CA SER A 176 -4.97 16.78 -7.36
C SER A 176 -5.18 15.25 -7.29
N THR A 177 -4.13 14.45 -7.34
CA THR A 177 -4.22 12.99 -7.21
C THR A 177 -4.76 12.55 -5.84
N ILE A 178 -4.54 13.36 -4.80
CA ILE A 178 -5.06 13.10 -3.45
C ILE A 178 -6.59 13.25 -3.45
N SER A 179 -7.08 14.36 -4.00
CA SER A 179 -8.51 14.62 -4.16
C SER A 179 -9.16 13.55 -5.05
N ARG A 180 -8.49 13.17 -6.13
CA ARG A 180 -8.93 12.11 -7.05
C ARG A 180 -9.08 10.76 -6.35
N SER A 181 -8.09 10.35 -5.55
CA SER A 181 -8.16 9.14 -4.72
C SER A 181 -9.32 9.22 -3.71
N TRP A 182 -9.53 10.38 -3.10
CA TRP A 182 -10.63 10.60 -2.16
C TRP A 182 -11.99 10.40 -2.83
N GLU A 183 -12.22 11.02 -3.98
CA GLU A 183 -13.45 10.91 -4.77
C GLU A 183 -13.73 9.47 -5.18
N LEU A 184 -12.73 8.77 -5.74
CA LEU A 184 -12.91 7.40 -6.24
C LEU A 184 -13.26 6.41 -5.12
N THR A 185 -12.70 6.60 -3.93
CA THR A 185 -12.87 5.68 -2.80
C THR A 185 -14.14 5.95 -1.97
N GLN A 186 -14.88 7.02 -2.25
CA GLN A 186 -16.16 7.32 -1.57
C GLN A 186 -17.15 6.15 -1.72
N GLY A 187 -17.87 5.85 -0.62
CA GLY A 187 -18.89 4.80 -0.58
C GLY A 187 -18.37 3.35 -0.55
N HIS A 188 -17.06 3.11 -0.68
CA HIS A 188 -16.50 1.76 -0.84
C HIS A 188 -15.44 1.39 0.22
N VAL A 189 -15.40 2.11 1.35
CA VAL A 189 -14.40 1.97 2.42
C VAL A 189 -14.25 0.51 2.89
N TRP A 190 -15.35 -0.13 3.30
CA TRP A 190 -15.33 -1.50 3.82
C TRP A 190 -14.84 -2.52 2.79
N ARG A 191 -15.15 -2.31 1.51
CA ARG A 191 -14.71 -3.19 0.44
C ARG A 191 -13.21 -3.08 0.20
N ILE A 192 -12.67 -1.86 0.16
CA ILE A 192 -11.23 -1.63 0.05
C ILE A 192 -10.52 -2.25 1.27
N LEU A 193 -11.01 -2.00 2.49
CA LEU A 193 -10.44 -2.60 3.70
C LEU A 193 -10.42 -4.13 3.64
N PHE A 194 -11.52 -4.76 3.23
CA PHE A 194 -11.59 -6.22 3.18
C PHE A 194 -10.68 -6.80 2.07
N ILE A 195 -10.60 -6.16 0.90
CA ILE A 195 -9.64 -6.55 -0.15
C ILE A 195 -8.20 -6.42 0.36
N SER A 196 -7.85 -5.29 0.98
CA SER A 196 -6.52 -5.06 1.56
C SER A 196 -6.21 -6.03 2.70
N PHE A 197 -7.21 -6.40 3.49
CA PHE A 197 -7.07 -7.40 4.56
C PHE A 197 -6.78 -8.79 3.98
N VAL A 198 -7.56 -9.24 2.99
CA VAL A 198 -7.32 -10.54 2.31
C VAL A 198 -5.95 -10.53 1.63
N ALA A 199 -5.59 -9.45 0.95
CA ALA A 199 -4.27 -9.27 0.35
C ALA A 199 -3.15 -9.37 1.40
N PHE A 200 -3.31 -8.70 2.54
CA PHE A 200 -2.36 -8.77 3.64
C PHE A 200 -2.16 -10.21 4.12
N LEU A 201 -3.26 -10.97 4.33
CA LEU A 201 -3.18 -12.38 4.73
C LEU A 201 -2.38 -13.24 3.75
N ILE A 202 -2.54 -13.01 2.44
CA ILE A 202 -1.81 -13.73 1.39
C ILE A 202 -0.30 -13.46 1.46
N THR A 203 0.11 -12.28 1.94
CA THR A 203 1.55 -11.96 2.08
C THR A 203 2.20 -12.53 3.34
N ILE A 204 1.43 -12.98 4.34
CA ILE A 204 1.94 -13.49 5.62
C ILE A 204 2.95 -14.65 5.44
N PRO A 205 2.67 -15.70 4.64
CA PRO A 205 3.62 -16.80 4.47
C PRO A 205 4.99 -16.34 3.96
N ALA A 206 5.02 -15.39 3.02
CA ALA A 206 6.27 -14.82 2.50
C ALA A 206 7.04 -14.05 3.59
N GLN A 207 6.32 -13.33 4.46
CA GLN A 207 6.92 -12.62 5.61
C GLN A 207 7.47 -13.58 6.66
N ILE A 208 6.77 -14.69 6.94
CA ILE A 208 7.25 -15.72 7.88
C ILE A 208 8.56 -16.33 7.37
N VAL A 209 8.62 -16.70 6.08
CA VAL A 209 9.84 -17.24 5.47
C VAL A 209 10.98 -16.23 5.59
N LEU A 210 10.72 -14.93 5.34
CA LEU A 210 11.71 -13.87 5.51
C LEU A 210 12.23 -13.79 6.95
N GLN A 211 11.33 -13.81 7.94
CA GLN A 211 11.72 -13.73 9.35
C GLN A 211 12.58 -14.92 9.77
N ILE A 212 12.24 -16.13 9.30
CA ILE A 212 13.04 -17.33 9.55
C ILE A 212 14.43 -17.19 8.92
N LEU A 213 14.51 -16.80 7.64
CA LEU A 213 15.79 -16.61 6.96
C LEU A 213 16.65 -15.54 7.64
N SER A 214 16.04 -14.42 8.04
CA SER A 214 16.74 -13.36 8.77
C SER A 214 17.25 -13.84 10.12
N ALA A 215 16.44 -14.59 10.88
CA ALA A 215 16.84 -15.16 12.16
C ALA A 215 17.98 -16.17 12.02
N VAL A 216 17.97 -17.02 10.99
CA VAL A 216 19.06 -17.96 10.70
C VAL A 216 20.36 -17.22 10.39
N ILE A 217 20.30 -16.21 9.50
CA ILE A 217 21.48 -15.41 9.15
C ILE A 217 22.04 -14.70 10.40
N GLN A 218 21.18 -14.08 11.21
CA GLN A 218 21.60 -13.43 12.44
C GLN A 218 22.20 -14.43 13.44
N GLY A 219 21.61 -15.62 13.60
CA GLY A 219 22.13 -16.67 14.48
C GLY A 219 23.54 -17.14 14.12
N ILE A 220 23.90 -17.10 12.83
CA ILE A 220 25.26 -17.43 12.36
C ILE A 220 26.23 -16.27 12.60
N PHE A 221 25.82 -15.03 12.30
CA PHE A 221 26.72 -13.87 12.32
C PHE A 221 26.90 -13.23 13.69
N LEU A 222 25.89 -13.26 14.57
CA LEU A 222 25.94 -12.58 15.86
C LEU A 222 27.04 -13.12 16.79
N PRO A 223 27.27 -14.45 16.89
CA PRO A 223 28.42 -14.98 17.64
C PRO A 223 29.77 -14.56 17.04
N LEU A 224 29.87 -14.49 15.70
CA LEU A 224 31.09 -14.08 15.01
C LEU A 224 31.43 -12.60 15.27
N ILE A 225 30.42 -11.74 15.37
CA ILE A 225 30.57 -10.33 15.72
C ILE A 225 31.03 -10.19 17.17
N ASN A 226 30.41 -10.93 18.10
CA ASN A 226 30.73 -10.88 19.53
C ASN A 226 32.16 -11.37 19.85
N ASN A 227 32.73 -12.23 19.00
CA ASN A 227 34.12 -12.68 19.09
C ASN A 227 35.14 -11.64 18.53
N ASN A 228 34.88 -10.35 18.73
CA ASN A 228 35.72 -9.20 18.37
C ASN A 228 36.10 -9.03 16.88
N SER A 229 35.33 -9.62 15.96
CA SER A 229 35.55 -9.47 14.52
C SER A 229 34.59 -8.44 13.92
N ALA A 230 34.95 -7.16 14.03
CA ALA A 230 34.13 -6.01 13.58
C ALA A 230 33.74 -6.04 12.09
N ILE A 231 34.43 -6.84 11.27
CA ILE A 231 34.18 -6.99 9.83
C ILE A 231 32.84 -7.70 9.56
N PHE A 232 32.35 -8.56 10.47
CA PHE A 232 31.11 -9.31 10.24
C PHE A 232 29.84 -8.46 10.39
N ALA A 233 29.90 -7.34 11.12
CA ALA A 233 28.76 -6.44 11.30
C ALA A 233 28.28 -5.78 9.98
N PRO A 234 29.14 -5.11 9.18
CA PRO A 234 28.72 -4.57 7.89
C PRO A 234 28.32 -5.66 6.88
N ILE A 235 28.96 -6.84 6.93
CA ILE A 235 28.57 -7.98 6.07
C ILE A 235 27.14 -8.42 6.40
N LEU A 236 26.84 -8.63 7.69
CA LEU A 236 25.48 -8.95 8.15
C LEU A 236 24.48 -7.89 7.68
N ALA A 237 24.81 -6.60 7.83
CA ALA A 237 23.93 -5.51 7.39
C ALA A 237 23.63 -5.58 5.87
N VAL A 238 24.63 -5.86 5.03
CA VAL A 238 24.44 -6.03 3.59
C VAL A 238 23.58 -7.25 3.27
N PHE A 239 23.78 -8.38 3.96
CA PHE A 239 22.94 -9.57 3.76
C PHE A 239 21.47 -9.32 4.14
N ILE A 240 21.23 -8.68 5.28
CA ILE A 240 19.87 -8.34 5.72
C ILE A 240 19.22 -7.34 4.76
N LEU A 241 19.97 -6.34 4.28
CA LEU A 241 19.48 -5.40 3.29
C LEU A 241 19.11 -6.11 1.97
N ALA A 242 20.00 -6.95 1.44
CA ALA A 242 19.78 -7.68 0.19
C ALA A 242 18.56 -8.61 0.30
N LEU A 243 18.41 -9.30 1.43
CA LEU A 243 17.26 -10.13 1.71
C LEU A 243 15.96 -9.30 1.79
N SER A 244 15.99 -8.18 2.50
CA SER A 244 14.85 -7.26 2.62
C SER A 244 14.40 -6.71 1.26
N PHE A 245 15.35 -6.28 0.42
CA PHE A 245 15.05 -5.76 -0.92
C PHE A 245 14.49 -6.85 -1.83
N SER A 246 15.05 -8.06 -1.77
CA SER A 246 14.58 -9.19 -2.58
C SER A 246 13.15 -9.59 -2.21
N THR A 247 12.83 -9.68 -0.92
CA THR A 247 11.47 -10.00 -0.47
C THR A 247 10.50 -8.87 -0.78
N GLY A 248 10.91 -7.61 -0.57
CA GLY A 248 10.13 -6.45 -0.98
C GLY A 248 9.78 -6.50 -2.46
N ALA A 249 10.74 -6.85 -3.31
CA ALA A 249 10.55 -6.95 -4.77
C ALA A 249 9.57 -8.07 -5.19
N ILE A 250 9.40 -9.10 -4.37
CA ILE A 250 8.39 -10.16 -4.59
C ILE A 250 7.00 -9.65 -4.20
N ILE A 251 6.89 -8.91 -3.10
CA ILE A 251 5.59 -8.52 -2.51
C ILE A 251 5.02 -7.25 -3.16
N LEU A 252 5.87 -6.29 -3.53
CA LEU A 252 5.46 -4.99 -4.05
C LEU A 252 4.60 -5.09 -5.33
N PRO A 253 4.95 -5.91 -6.35
CA PRO A 253 4.10 -6.09 -7.52
C PRO A 253 2.67 -6.53 -7.22
N PHE A 254 2.49 -7.41 -6.24
CA PHE A 254 1.17 -7.90 -5.85
C PHE A 254 0.30 -6.77 -5.31
N TRP A 255 0.83 -5.92 -4.44
CA TRP A 255 0.11 -4.74 -3.94
C TRP A 255 -0.23 -3.75 -5.06
N GLN A 256 0.69 -3.53 -5.99
CA GLN A 256 0.46 -2.61 -7.12
C GLN A 256 -0.57 -3.15 -8.11
N ALA A 257 -0.60 -4.47 -8.34
CA ALA A 257 -1.65 -5.12 -9.12
C ALA A 257 -3.03 -5.01 -8.44
N ILE A 258 -3.10 -5.19 -7.11
CA ILE A 258 -4.36 -4.98 -6.36
C ILE A 258 -4.85 -3.55 -6.51
N LYS A 259 -3.97 -2.57 -6.35
CA LYS A 259 -4.31 -1.15 -6.54
C LYS A 259 -4.85 -0.89 -7.94
N ALA A 260 -4.24 -1.46 -8.98
CA ALA A 260 -4.72 -1.34 -10.36
C ALA A 260 -6.13 -1.92 -10.55
N VAL A 261 -6.40 -3.11 -9.98
CA VAL A 261 -7.73 -3.76 -10.08
C VAL A 261 -8.78 -2.97 -9.30
N ILE A 262 -8.47 -2.50 -8.09
CA ILE A 262 -9.38 -1.64 -7.31
C ILE A 262 -9.65 -0.35 -8.08
N TYR A 263 -8.62 0.26 -8.65
CA TYR A 263 -8.75 1.49 -9.43
C TYR A 263 -9.66 1.29 -10.65
N TYR A 264 -9.45 0.22 -11.41
CA TYR A 264 -10.32 -0.17 -12.52
C TYR A 264 -11.78 -0.34 -12.07
N ASP A 265 -12.02 -1.07 -10.98
CA ASP A 265 -13.37 -1.31 -10.48
C ASP A 265 -14.05 -0.01 -9.99
N MET A 266 -13.34 0.87 -9.27
CA MET A 266 -13.90 2.14 -8.81
C MET A 266 -14.25 3.06 -9.98
N ARG A 267 -13.38 3.12 -10.99
CA ARG A 267 -13.60 3.92 -12.19
C ARG A 267 -14.73 3.36 -13.06
N SER A 268 -14.84 2.04 -13.16
CA SER A 268 -15.96 1.39 -13.84
C SER A 268 -17.30 1.73 -13.18
N ARG A 269 -17.37 1.74 -11.84
CA ARG A 269 -18.60 2.08 -11.10
C ARG A 269 -18.97 3.55 -11.13
N ARG A 270 -18.00 4.43 -10.97
CA ARG A 270 -18.24 5.88 -10.82
C ARG A 270 -18.34 6.60 -12.16
N GLU A 271 -17.56 6.17 -13.14
CA GLU A 271 -17.39 6.88 -14.41
C GLU A 271 -17.87 6.07 -15.60
N GLY A 272 -18.36 4.85 -15.38
CA GLY A 272 -18.81 3.99 -16.46
C GLY A 272 -17.68 3.58 -17.41
N LEU A 273 -16.43 3.47 -16.92
CA LEU A 273 -15.26 3.12 -17.75
C LEU A 273 -15.50 1.88 -18.63
N GLY A 274 -16.21 0.86 -18.12
CA GLY A 274 -16.55 -0.33 -18.91
C GLY A 274 -17.38 -0.01 -20.16
N LEU A 275 -18.26 0.99 -20.11
CA LEU A 275 -19.03 1.45 -21.28
C LEU A 275 -18.12 2.13 -22.30
N GLN A 276 -17.23 3.02 -21.82
CA GLN A 276 -16.28 3.74 -22.68
C GLN A 276 -15.30 2.80 -23.40
N LEU A 277 -14.91 1.70 -22.75
CA LEU A 277 -14.03 0.70 -23.35
C LEU A 277 -14.76 -0.12 -24.42
N ARG A 278 -16.01 -0.51 -24.18
CA ARG A 278 -16.83 -1.20 -25.18
C ARG A 278 -17.03 -0.37 -26.44
N ASP A 279 -17.28 0.93 -26.30
CA ASP A 279 -17.50 1.83 -27.44
C ASP A 279 -16.23 2.01 -28.30
N ARG A 280 -15.04 1.67 -27.79
CA ARG A 280 -13.78 1.67 -28.56
C ARG A 280 -13.52 0.36 -29.32
N GLU A 281 -14.20 -0.72 -28.98
CA GLU A 281 -14.08 -2.04 -29.63
C GLU A 281 -15.04 -2.20 -30.82
N ILE A 282 -15.90 -1.20 -31.08
CA ILE A 282 -16.83 -1.11 -32.22
C ILE A 282 -16.22 -0.20 -33.29
#